data_AF-A0A2G9THA7-F1
#
_entry.id   AF-A0A2G9THA7-F1
#
_cell.length_a   1.000
_cell.length_b   1.000
_cell.length_c   1.000
_cell.angle_alpha   90.00
_cell.angle_beta   90.00
_cell.angle_gamma   90.00
#
_symmetry.space_group_name_H-M   'P 1'
#
loop_
_entity.id
_entity.type
_entity.pdbx_description
1 polymer ?
#
loop_
_entity_poly.entity_id
_entity_poly.type
_entity_poly.pdbx_seq_one_letter_code
_entity_poly.pdbx_strand_id
1 'polypeptide(L)'
;WQEVLRTYGTGDETIREQDGLRANLMGMSFSAPEILKDFPEGHEFGIDYKSWTVGPKFMGLKMIPAGVHFVYCSVKGAPRIGFFHNFKSEEIVAKKWDKVKETFSDDVISDEEVNRIRANLKNIDSQLGPYPFENYRSWYALTDFVTGETVD
;
A
#
# COMPACT_ATOMS: atom_id res chain seq x y z
N TRP A 1 -9.98 -11.75 -0.49
CA TRP A 1 -8.89 -11.78 0.52
C TRP A 1 -7.86 -12.87 0.26
N GLN A 2 -8.21 -14.17 0.32
CA GLN A 2 -7.26 -15.28 0.07
C GLN A 2 -6.49 -15.20 -1.26
N GLU A 3 -7.06 -14.59 -2.31
CA GLU A 3 -6.40 -14.43 -3.62
C GLU A 3 -5.54 -13.15 -3.77
N VAL A 4 -5.63 -12.22 -2.82
CA VAL A 4 -4.98 -10.89 -2.88
C VAL A 4 -3.82 -10.83 -1.88
N LEU A 5 -4.04 -11.22 -0.63
CA LEU A 5 -3.00 -11.32 0.40
C LEU A 5 -3.12 -12.69 1.07
N ARG A 6 -2.02 -13.46 1.14
CA ARG A 6 -1.97 -14.69 1.92
C ARG A 6 -1.58 -14.35 3.35
N THR A 7 -2.57 -14.15 4.21
CA THR A 7 -2.38 -14.02 5.66
C THR A 7 -2.51 -15.40 6.31
N TYR A 8 -1.63 -15.72 7.27
CA TYR A 8 -1.90 -16.77 8.25
C TYR A 8 -2.94 -16.23 9.25
N GLY A 9 -4.23 -16.28 8.89
CA GLY A 9 -5.33 -15.78 9.73
C GLY A 9 -6.64 -15.68 8.96
N THR A 10 -7.74 -16.13 9.56
CA THR A 10 -9.05 -16.29 8.93
C THR A 10 -9.67 -14.95 8.53
N GLY A 11 -9.96 -14.78 7.23
CA GLY A 11 -10.37 -13.51 6.62
C GLY A 11 -11.75 -12.92 6.99
N ASP A 12 -12.47 -13.49 7.96
CA ASP A 12 -13.80 -13.03 8.39
C ASP A 12 -13.74 -12.01 9.54
N GLU A 13 -12.71 -12.09 10.41
CA GLU A 13 -12.54 -11.17 11.55
C GLU A 13 -12.14 -9.75 11.10
N THR A 14 -11.28 -9.65 10.08
CA THR A 14 -10.77 -8.37 9.53
C THR A 14 -11.87 -7.50 8.89
N ILE A 15 -12.93 -8.10 8.32
CA ILE A 15 -14.02 -7.36 7.65
C ILE A 15 -14.93 -6.69 8.68
N ARG A 16 -15.25 -7.39 9.78
CA ARG A 16 -16.09 -6.86 10.87
C ARG A 16 -15.39 -5.76 11.65
N GLU A 17 -14.07 -5.86 11.81
CA GLU A 17 -13.25 -4.80 12.41
C GLU A 17 -13.22 -3.53 11.54
N GLN A 18 -13.21 -3.68 10.20
CA GLN A 18 -13.25 -2.56 9.25
C GLN A 18 -14.58 -1.80 9.26
N ASP A 19 -15.71 -2.46 9.49
CA ASP A 19 -17.02 -1.76 9.57
C ASP A 19 -17.16 -0.94 10.87
N GLY A 20 -16.59 -1.39 11.99
CA GLY A 20 -16.50 -0.59 13.23
C GLY A 20 -15.52 0.58 13.11
N LEU A 21 -14.48 0.43 12.29
CA LEU A 21 -13.48 1.45 12.04
C LEU A 21 -14.03 2.65 11.25
N ARG A 22 -15.02 2.45 10.37
CA ARG A 22 -15.63 3.52 9.55
C ARG A 22 -16.19 4.69 10.37
N ALA A 23 -16.67 4.45 11.59
CA ALA A 23 -17.13 5.53 12.47
C ALA A 23 -15.97 6.35 13.08
N ASN A 24 -14.79 5.74 13.27
CA ASN A 24 -13.59 6.38 13.81
C ASN A 24 -12.71 7.05 12.75
N LEU A 25 -13.01 6.86 11.46
CA LEU A 25 -12.31 7.47 10.33
C LEU A 25 -12.96 8.79 9.85
N MET A 26 -14.07 9.22 10.46
CA MET A 26 -14.72 10.49 10.11
C MET A 26 -13.75 11.67 10.30
N GLY A 27 -13.47 12.40 9.22
CA GLY A 27 -12.57 13.57 9.21
C GLY A 27 -11.15 13.28 8.74
N MET A 28 -10.79 12.03 8.49
CA MET A 28 -9.50 11.69 7.89
C MET A 28 -9.50 11.91 6.37
N SER A 29 -8.40 12.44 5.86
CA SER A 29 -8.08 12.46 4.44
C SER A 29 -7.32 11.18 4.08
N PHE A 30 -7.65 10.59 2.94
CA PHE A 30 -7.00 9.39 2.40
C PHE A 30 -6.41 9.70 1.03
N SER A 31 -5.29 9.05 0.72
CA SER A 31 -4.83 8.98 -0.66
C SER A 31 -5.78 8.14 -1.51
N ALA A 32 -5.64 8.27 -2.82
CA ALA A 32 -6.11 7.23 -3.72
C ALA A 32 -5.16 6.01 -3.60
N PRO A 33 -5.26 4.95 -4.44
CA PRO A 33 -4.48 3.75 -4.19
C PRO A 33 -3.00 3.91 -4.58
N GLU A 34 -2.16 3.18 -3.86
CA GLU A 34 -0.82 2.83 -4.30
C GLU A 34 -0.90 1.59 -5.21
N ILE A 35 -0.34 1.69 -6.40
CA ILE A 35 -0.32 0.64 -7.41
C ILE A 35 1.09 0.09 -7.56
N LEU A 36 1.22 -1.24 -7.45
CA LEU A 36 2.45 -1.98 -7.66
C LEU A 36 2.35 -2.79 -8.94
N LYS A 37 3.04 -2.32 -9.98
CA LYS A 37 3.06 -2.97 -11.29
C LYS A 37 4.17 -4.01 -11.35
N ASP A 38 3.84 -5.20 -11.86
CA ASP A 38 4.77 -6.31 -12.11
C ASP A 38 5.49 -6.87 -10.86
N PHE A 39 5.00 -6.57 -9.65
CA PHE A 39 5.57 -7.11 -8.42
C PHE A 39 5.32 -8.63 -8.34
N PRO A 40 6.34 -9.45 -8.02
CA PRO A 40 6.24 -10.90 -8.13
C PRO A 40 5.36 -11.52 -7.03
N GLU A 41 4.47 -12.45 -7.44
CA GLU A 41 3.66 -13.24 -6.51
C GLU A 41 4.53 -14.00 -5.50
N GLY A 42 4.02 -14.20 -4.28
CA GLY A 42 4.67 -15.05 -3.27
C GLY A 42 5.83 -14.37 -2.54
N HIS A 43 5.98 -13.07 -2.74
CA HIS A 43 6.97 -12.21 -2.10
C HIS A 43 6.33 -11.38 -1.00
N GLU A 44 7.15 -10.85 -0.08
CA GLU A 44 6.64 -10.01 0.99
C GLU A 44 6.44 -8.58 0.50
N PHE A 45 5.28 -8.01 0.78
CA PHE A 45 5.01 -6.58 0.68
C PHE A 45 4.42 -6.09 2.00
N GLY A 46 4.84 -4.92 2.45
CA GLY A 46 4.37 -4.33 3.70
C GLY A 46 4.32 -2.82 3.67
N ILE A 47 3.50 -2.31 4.57
CA ILE A 47 3.39 -0.88 4.88
C ILE A 47 3.37 -0.74 6.40
N ASP A 48 4.19 0.17 6.91
CA ASP A 48 4.34 0.49 8.32
C ASP A 48 4.58 -0.79 9.17
N TYR A 49 3.59 -1.18 9.97
CA TYR A 49 3.67 -2.32 10.89
C TYR A 49 3.24 -3.66 10.32
N LYS A 50 2.68 -3.71 9.11
CA LYS A 50 2.10 -4.94 8.58
C LYS A 50 2.67 -5.30 7.22
N SER A 51 3.01 -6.58 7.08
CA SER A 51 3.38 -7.17 5.81
C SER A 51 2.58 -8.43 5.54
N TRP A 52 2.56 -8.82 4.27
CA TRP A 52 1.87 -10.00 3.78
C TRP A 52 2.67 -10.64 2.67
N THR A 53 2.42 -11.94 2.45
CA THR A 53 2.80 -12.57 1.19
C THR A 53 1.77 -12.22 0.12
N VAL A 54 2.20 -11.61 -0.97
CA VAL A 54 1.30 -11.16 -2.04
C VAL A 54 0.75 -12.34 -2.85
N GLY A 55 -0.52 -12.25 -3.21
CA GLY A 55 -1.20 -13.19 -4.11
C GLY A 55 -1.06 -12.81 -5.59
N PRO A 56 -1.49 -13.69 -6.51
CA PRO A 56 -1.37 -13.48 -7.96
C PRO A 56 -2.16 -12.27 -8.46
N LYS A 57 -3.20 -11.86 -7.73
CA LYS A 57 -4.08 -10.74 -8.10
C LYS A 57 -3.73 -9.45 -7.38
N PHE A 58 -2.72 -9.43 -6.51
CA PHE A 58 -2.37 -8.24 -5.75
C PHE A 58 -1.84 -7.15 -6.68
N MET A 59 -2.38 -5.95 -6.56
CA MET A 59 -1.91 -4.80 -7.33
C MET A 59 -1.55 -3.59 -6.48
N GLY A 60 -1.56 -3.71 -5.16
CA GLY A 60 -1.20 -2.64 -4.23
C GLY A 60 -2.26 -2.38 -3.16
N LEU A 61 -2.26 -1.17 -2.60
CA LEU A 61 -3.05 -0.79 -1.43
C LEU A 61 -4.03 0.35 -1.72
N LYS A 62 -5.13 0.40 -0.96
CA LYS A 62 -6.14 1.46 -1.00
C LYS A 62 -6.46 2.00 0.39
N MET A 63 -7.01 3.20 0.42
CA MET A 63 -7.42 3.91 1.65
C MET A 63 -6.24 4.17 2.60
N ILE A 64 -5.07 4.46 2.06
CA ILE A 64 -3.91 4.84 2.88
C ILE A 64 -4.20 6.25 3.44
N PRO A 65 -4.10 6.46 4.76
CA PRO A 65 -4.24 7.79 5.34
C PRO A 65 -3.25 8.78 4.71
N ALA A 66 -3.66 10.04 4.57
CA ALA A 66 -2.71 11.08 4.18
C ALA A 66 -1.63 11.25 5.27
N GLY A 67 -0.37 11.40 4.85
CA GLY A 67 0.78 11.51 5.74
C GLY A 67 1.95 10.63 5.32
N VAL A 68 3.00 10.63 6.15
CA VAL A 68 4.20 9.83 5.92
C VAL A 68 3.94 8.38 6.26
N HIS A 69 4.24 7.50 5.32
CA HIS A 69 4.18 6.04 5.47
C HIS A 69 5.49 5.42 4.99
N PHE A 70 5.82 4.24 5.52
CA PHE A 70 6.98 3.47 5.07
C PHE A 70 6.51 2.21 4.34
N VAL A 71 6.80 2.16 3.04
CA VAL A 71 6.45 1.03 2.18
C VAL A 71 7.70 0.19 1.97
N TYR A 72 7.56 -1.12 2.09
CA TYR A 72 8.69 -2.04 1.95
C TYR A 72 8.30 -3.37 1.33
N CYS A 73 9.28 -4.05 0.76
CA CYS A 73 9.14 -5.39 0.24
C CYS A 73 10.38 -6.24 0.52
N SER A 74 10.21 -7.55 0.52
CA SER A 74 11.31 -8.51 0.62
C SER A 74 11.11 -9.61 -0.41
N VAL A 75 12.12 -9.76 -1.25
CA VAL A 75 12.24 -10.87 -2.19
C VAL A 75 12.98 -12.01 -1.49
N LYS A 76 12.60 -13.27 -1.78
CA LYS A 76 13.21 -14.42 -1.10
C LYS A 76 14.71 -14.44 -1.32
N GLY A 77 15.47 -14.39 -0.22
CA GLY A 77 16.93 -14.39 -0.26
C GLY A 77 17.57 -13.01 -0.47
N ALA A 78 16.77 -11.94 -0.60
CA ALA A 78 17.25 -10.58 -0.70
C ALA A 78 16.97 -9.80 0.61
N PRO A 79 17.79 -8.78 0.93
CA PRO A 79 17.46 -7.82 1.98
C PRO A 79 16.12 -7.13 1.73
N ARG A 80 15.45 -6.71 2.81
CA ARG A 80 14.27 -5.86 2.71
C ARG A 80 14.67 -4.50 2.15
N ILE A 81 13.92 -4.04 1.16
CA ILE A 81 14.05 -2.69 0.60
C ILE A 81 12.75 -1.94 0.83
N GLY A 82 12.83 -0.62 0.89
CA GLY A 82 11.66 0.21 1.12
C GLY A 82 11.96 1.69 0.94
N PHE A 83 10.90 2.48 0.97
CA PHE A 83 10.95 3.92 0.83
C PHE A 83 9.90 4.56 1.74
N PHE A 84 10.20 5.77 2.20
CA PHE A 84 9.18 6.64 2.78
C PHE A 84 8.44 7.36 1.65
N HIS A 85 7.13 7.57 1.83
CA HIS A 85 6.34 8.43 0.96
C HIS A 85 5.36 9.24 1.80
N ASN A 86 5.24 10.53 1.48
CA ASN A 86 4.25 11.40 2.10
C ASN A 86 2.98 11.46 1.26
N PHE A 87 2.08 10.51 1.50
CA PHE A 87 0.83 10.34 0.77
C PHE A 87 -0.06 11.57 0.91
N LYS A 88 -0.46 12.15 -0.23
CA LYS A 88 -1.41 13.27 -0.27
C LYS A 88 -2.84 12.78 -0.48
N SER A 89 -3.79 13.60 -0.06
CA SER A 89 -5.21 13.37 -0.35
C SER A 89 -5.42 13.13 -1.85
N GLU A 90 -6.14 12.06 -2.20
CA GLU A 90 -6.47 11.70 -3.59
C GLU A 90 -5.27 11.41 -4.52
N GLU A 91 -4.06 11.28 -3.97
CA GLU A 91 -2.86 10.92 -4.73
C GLU A 91 -2.90 9.45 -5.15
N ILE A 92 -2.58 9.19 -6.42
CA ILE A 92 -2.29 7.83 -6.91
C ILE A 92 -0.77 7.71 -7.00
N VAL A 93 -0.20 6.80 -6.21
CA VAL A 93 1.21 6.45 -6.30
C VAL A 93 1.32 5.21 -7.16
N ALA A 94 2.16 5.20 -8.19
CA ALA A 94 2.39 4.03 -9.02
C ALA A 94 3.89 3.70 -9.03
N LYS A 95 4.24 2.49 -8.63
CA LYS A 95 5.61 1.95 -8.65
C LYS A 95 5.65 0.72 -9.54
N LYS A 96 6.71 0.58 -10.33
CA LYS A 96 6.94 -0.59 -11.18
C LYS A 96 8.10 -1.40 -10.63
N TRP A 97 7.96 -2.71 -10.59
CA TRP A 97 9.04 -3.61 -10.22
C TRP A 97 10.00 -3.85 -11.40
N ASP A 98 11.30 -3.68 -11.16
CA ASP A 98 12.38 -4.08 -12.06
C ASP A 98 12.83 -5.50 -11.70
N LYS A 99 12.47 -6.47 -12.56
CA LYS A 99 12.81 -7.88 -12.36
C LYS A 99 14.30 -8.19 -12.48
N VAL A 100 15.07 -7.36 -13.18
CA VAL A 100 16.50 -7.56 -13.40
C VAL A 100 17.28 -7.06 -12.19
N LYS A 101 16.91 -5.89 -11.68
CA LYS A 101 17.56 -5.26 -10.52
C LYS A 101 16.98 -5.73 -9.17
N GLU A 102 15.85 -6.44 -9.20
CA GLU A 102 15.09 -6.83 -8.01
C GLU A 102 14.81 -5.64 -7.08
N THR A 103 14.36 -4.52 -7.66
CA THR A 103 14.03 -3.29 -6.94
C THR A 103 12.88 -2.54 -7.61
N PHE A 104 12.36 -1.49 -6.96
CA PHE A 104 11.43 -0.57 -7.62
C PHE A 104 12.17 0.27 -8.67
N SER A 105 11.60 0.36 -9.87
CA SER A 105 12.14 1.18 -10.95
C SER A 105 12.12 2.66 -10.59
N ASP A 106 13.18 3.37 -10.96
CA ASP A 106 13.28 4.82 -10.91
C ASP A 106 12.49 5.51 -12.04
N ASP A 107 11.92 4.73 -12.95
CA ASP A 107 11.11 5.25 -14.07
C ASP A 107 9.90 6.00 -13.52
N VAL A 108 9.78 7.28 -13.92
CA VAL A 108 8.60 8.08 -13.64
C VAL A 108 7.42 7.53 -14.44
N ILE A 109 6.35 7.17 -13.74
CA ILE A 109 5.10 6.77 -14.38
C ILE A 109 4.44 8.03 -14.98
N SER A 110 4.12 8.00 -16.27
CA SER A 110 3.59 9.17 -16.96
C SER A 110 2.17 9.54 -16.49
N ASP A 111 1.81 10.82 -16.62
CA ASP A 111 0.48 11.32 -16.26
C ASP A 111 -0.63 10.59 -17.03
N GLU A 112 -0.39 10.20 -18.28
CA GLU A 112 -1.34 9.39 -19.06
C GLU A 112 -1.57 8.02 -18.43
N GLU A 113 -0.53 7.35 -17.95
CA GLU A 113 -0.65 6.07 -17.25
C GLU A 113 -1.43 6.24 -15.94
N VAL A 114 -1.11 7.26 -15.15
CA VAL A 114 -1.83 7.58 -13.89
C VAL A 114 -3.31 7.86 -14.17
N ASN A 115 -3.64 8.61 -15.22
CA ASN A 115 -5.02 8.89 -15.61
C ASN A 115 -5.77 7.63 -16.06
N ARG A 116 -5.11 6.70 -16.78
CA ARG A 116 -5.70 5.41 -17.12
C ARG A 116 -5.99 4.55 -15.89
N ILE A 117 -5.06 4.52 -14.93
CA ILE A 117 -5.26 3.85 -13.64
C ILE A 117 -6.47 4.46 -12.93
N ARG A 118 -6.52 5.79 -12.82
CA ARG A 118 -7.62 6.54 -12.20
C ARG A 118 -8.98 6.18 -12.80
N ALA A 119 -9.06 6.14 -14.13
CA ALA A 119 -10.29 5.77 -14.84
C ALA A 119 -10.71 4.30 -14.61
N ASN A 120 -9.76 3.41 -14.34
CA ASN A 120 -9.98 1.98 -14.19
C ASN A 120 -10.12 1.52 -12.71
N LEU A 121 -10.03 2.43 -11.73
CA LEU A 121 -10.01 2.09 -10.30
C LEU A 121 -11.15 1.17 -9.86
N LYS A 122 -12.37 1.40 -10.36
CA LYS A 122 -13.55 0.58 -10.02
C LYS A 122 -13.38 -0.88 -10.41
N ASN A 123 -12.73 -1.16 -11.53
CA ASN A 123 -12.54 -2.53 -12.02
C ASN A 123 -11.46 -3.27 -11.24
N ILE A 124 -10.49 -2.52 -10.71
CA ILE A 124 -9.33 -3.08 -10.01
C ILE A 124 -9.46 -3.03 -8.48
N ASP A 125 -10.53 -2.44 -7.94
CA ASP A 125 -10.73 -2.26 -6.50
C ASP A 125 -10.65 -3.58 -5.70
N SER A 126 -11.10 -4.68 -6.29
CA SER A 126 -11.04 -6.02 -5.70
C SER A 126 -9.63 -6.62 -5.62
N GLN A 127 -8.69 -6.04 -6.35
CA GLN A 127 -7.28 -6.44 -6.43
C GLN A 127 -6.37 -5.61 -5.49
N LEU A 128 -6.95 -4.62 -4.81
CA LEU A 128 -6.27 -3.72 -3.90
C LEU A 128 -6.54 -4.12 -2.44
N GLY A 129 -5.46 -4.29 -1.67
CA GLY A 129 -5.54 -4.50 -0.23
C GLY A 129 -5.92 -3.22 0.51
N PRO A 130 -6.65 -3.27 1.63
CA PRO A 130 -6.98 -2.10 2.41
C PRO A 130 -5.78 -1.77 3.31
N TYR A 131 -5.57 -0.50 3.59
CA TYR A 131 -4.58 -0.13 4.60
C TYR A 131 -4.86 -0.81 5.96
N PRO A 132 -3.85 -1.31 6.69
CA PRO A 132 -4.01 -2.05 7.94
C PRO A 132 -4.21 -1.14 9.14
N PHE A 133 -5.43 -0.65 9.31
CA PHE A 133 -5.77 0.36 10.31
C PHE A 133 -5.62 -0.06 11.78
N GLU A 134 -5.55 -1.35 12.08
CA GLU A 134 -5.34 -1.90 13.43
C GLU A 134 -4.12 -1.26 14.14
N ASN A 135 -3.07 -0.91 13.39
CA ASN A 135 -1.83 -0.34 13.92
C ASN A 135 -1.65 1.15 13.59
N TYR A 136 -2.64 1.80 12.98
CA TYR A 136 -2.50 3.18 12.49
C TYR A 136 -2.15 4.17 13.60
N ARG A 137 -2.79 4.07 14.77
CA ARG A 137 -2.52 4.98 15.89
C ARG A 137 -1.07 4.89 16.37
N SER A 138 -0.51 3.69 16.39
CA SER A 138 0.89 3.45 16.76
C SER A 138 1.84 4.01 15.70
N TRP A 139 1.50 3.88 14.42
CA TRP A 139 2.28 4.50 13.34
C TRP A 139 2.27 6.01 13.44
N TYR A 140 1.08 6.61 13.50
CA TYR A 140 0.89 8.04 13.61
C TYR A 140 1.69 8.63 14.78
N ALA A 141 1.66 8.00 15.96
CA ALA A 141 2.42 8.47 17.12
C ALA A 141 3.95 8.40 16.92
N LEU A 142 4.46 7.43 16.15
CA LEU A 142 5.90 7.36 15.83
C LEU A 142 6.32 8.37 14.76
N THR A 143 5.42 8.73 13.86
CA THR A 143 5.72 9.60 12.72
C THR A 143 5.21 11.03 12.90
N ASP A 144 4.72 11.40 14.08
CA ASP A 144 4.08 12.71 14.33
C ASP A 144 5.00 13.92 14.02
N PHE A 145 6.32 13.71 14.13
CA PHE A 145 7.34 14.73 13.82
C PHE A 145 8.01 14.53 12.45
N VAL A 146 7.68 13.48 11.71
CA VAL A 146 8.26 13.20 10.39
C VAL A 146 7.43 13.90 9.33
N THR A 147 8.04 14.84 8.62
CA THR A 147 7.36 15.65 7.59
C THR A 147 7.70 15.16 6.18
N GLY A 148 6.98 15.66 5.16
CA GLY A 148 7.36 15.44 3.75
C GLY A 148 8.79 15.87 3.46
N GLU A 149 9.16 17.06 3.91
CA GLU A 149 10.52 17.60 3.76
C GLU A 149 11.59 16.73 4.43
N THR A 150 11.23 15.90 5.42
CA THR A 150 12.16 14.98 6.08
C THR A 150 12.44 13.75 5.23
N VAL A 151 11.52 13.37 4.35
CA VAL A 151 11.56 12.11 3.60
C VAL A 151 11.75 12.27 2.09
N ASP A 152 11.69 13.50 1.58
CA ASP A 152 12.03 13.88 0.20
C ASP A 152 13.56 13.95 0.00
#